data_AF-A0A820BTA0-F1
#
_entry.id   AF-A0A820BTA0-F1
#
_cell.length_a   1.000
_cell.length_b   1.000
_cell.length_c   1.000
_cell.angle_alpha   90.00
_cell.angle_beta   90.00
_cell.angle_gamma   90.00
#
_symmetry.space_group_name_H-M   'P 1'
#
loop_
_entity.id
_entity.type
_entity.pdbx_description
1 polymer ?
#
loop_
_entity_poly.entity_id
_entity_poly.type
_entity_poly.pdbx_seq_one_letter_code
_entity_poly.pdbx_strand_id
1 'polypeptide(L)'
;NELLVRPISSKTADIESFQEHVAKKLQLEYVLTPDNYIKMLLIYLRVESGLPVLIMGETGCGKTALIQFLCQKILDDEMEIFRIHAGVTSEQIINMIHKFSQRAHECLLQNKRLWVFFDEFNTTPSIGLIKEITCERTLLGEPLPDNMVLLGACNPQRRKKDNKIFHNHIGIKKDLYEIQRLKQNSGISLLYTVVPIPETMLEYVWDYGYLDDTIENKYIRTMLYTCEQLLENIEWFNL
;
A
#
# COMPACT_ATOMS: atom_id res chain seq x y z
N ASN A 1 17.89 2.78 -22.65
CA ASN A 1 17.16 2.97 -23.93
C ASN A 1 16.24 1.79 -24.19
N GLU A 2 15.19 1.63 -23.39
CA GLU A 2 14.05 0.83 -23.84
C GLU A 2 13.25 1.69 -24.81
N LEU A 3 13.14 1.23 -26.05
CA LEU A 3 12.33 1.86 -27.07
C LEU A 3 10.87 1.85 -26.57
N LEU A 4 10.33 3.04 -26.25
CA LEU A 4 8.91 3.23 -26.04
C LEU A 4 8.15 2.55 -27.19
N VAL A 5 7.33 1.54 -26.88
CA VAL A 5 6.55 0.83 -27.89
C VAL A 5 5.56 1.82 -28.50
N ARG A 6 5.52 1.90 -29.83
CA ARG A 6 4.68 2.84 -30.58
C ARG A 6 3.82 2.08 -31.58
N PRO A 7 2.66 2.65 -31.97
CA PRO A 7 1.90 2.14 -33.10
C PRO A 7 2.78 2.01 -34.34
N ILE A 8 2.57 0.97 -35.14
CA ILE A 8 3.32 0.70 -36.39
C ILE A 8 3.12 1.86 -37.38
N SER A 9 1.96 2.50 -37.35
CA SER A 9 1.69 3.75 -38.08
C SER A 9 0.62 4.60 -37.38
N SER A 10 0.43 5.83 -37.85
CA SER A 10 -0.64 6.74 -37.37
C SER A 10 -2.03 6.40 -37.90
N LYS A 11 -2.21 5.28 -38.62
CA LYS A 11 -3.52 4.82 -39.09
C LYS A 11 -4.35 4.31 -37.93
N THR A 12 -5.66 4.55 -37.99
CA THR A 12 -6.61 4.19 -36.93
C THR A 12 -6.54 2.71 -36.55
N ALA A 13 -6.48 1.81 -37.53
CA ALA A 13 -6.38 0.37 -37.29
C ALA A 13 -5.09 -0.06 -36.58
N ASP A 14 -3.96 0.60 -36.90
CA ASP A 14 -2.66 0.29 -36.27
C ASP A 14 -2.59 0.84 -34.84
N ILE A 15 -3.27 1.97 -34.58
CA ILE A 15 -3.45 2.53 -33.23
C ILE A 15 -4.36 1.61 -32.40
N GLU A 16 -5.48 1.16 -32.94
CA GLU A 16 -6.41 0.25 -32.27
C GLU A 16 -5.75 -1.09 -31.93
N SER A 17 -5.03 -1.70 -32.89
CA SER A 17 -4.29 -2.94 -32.66
C SER A 17 -3.19 -2.77 -31.60
N PHE A 18 -2.48 -1.64 -31.62
CA PHE A 18 -1.49 -1.32 -30.58
C PHE A 18 -2.14 -1.15 -29.21
N GLN A 19 -3.27 -0.43 -29.13
CA GLN A 19 -4.04 -0.26 -27.90
C GLN A 19 -4.53 -1.60 -27.36
N GLU A 20 -5.04 -2.50 -28.20
CA GLU A 20 -5.44 -3.84 -27.80
C GLU A 20 -4.26 -4.67 -27.27
N HIS A 21 -3.11 -4.58 -27.92
CA HIS A 21 -1.91 -5.30 -27.49
C HIS A 21 -1.43 -4.81 -26.12
N VAL A 22 -1.36 -3.49 -25.92
CA VAL A 22 -1.01 -2.87 -24.64
C VAL A 22 -2.06 -3.21 -23.57
N ALA A 23 -3.35 -3.13 -23.90
CA ALA A 23 -4.43 -3.46 -22.99
C ALA A 23 -4.39 -4.92 -22.54
N LYS A 24 -4.13 -5.87 -23.46
CA LYS A 24 -3.94 -7.28 -23.11
C LYS A 24 -2.76 -7.47 -22.16
N LYS A 25 -1.61 -6.85 -22.45
CA LYS A 25 -0.43 -6.94 -21.59
C LYS A 25 -0.69 -6.36 -20.19
N LEU A 26 -1.34 -5.20 -20.11
CA LEU A 26 -1.71 -4.58 -18.84
C LEU A 26 -2.74 -5.41 -18.06
N GLN A 27 -3.70 -6.06 -18.74
CA GLN A 27 -4.70 -6.93 -18.09
C GLN A 27 -4.10 -8.20 -17.48
N LEU A 28 -2.97 -8.68 -18.02
CA LEU A 28 -2.22 -9.80 -17.44
C LEU A 28 -1.48 -9.40 -16.16
N GLU A 29 -1.05 -8.14 -16.08
CA GLU A 29 -0.27 -7.62 -14.95
C GLU A 29 -1.15 -7.03 -13.84
N TYR A 30 -2.30 -6.42 -14.18
CA TYR A 30 -3.20 -5.81 -13.22
C TYR A 30 -4.66 -5.75 -13.70
N VAL A 31 -5.60 -6.00 -12.78
CA VAL A 31 -7.04 -5.89 -13.05
C VAL A 31 -7.49 -4.44 -12.95
N LEU A 32 -7.48 -3.73 -14.08
CA LEU A 32 -7.99 -2.36 -14.14
C LEU A 32 -9.52 -2.34 -14.16
N THR A 33 -10.12 -1.84 -13.08
CA THR A 33 -11.57 -1.56 -12.98
C THR A 33 -11.81 -0.04 -13.01
N PRO A 34 -13.02 0.43 -13.36
CA PRO A 34 -13.34 1.86 -13.27
C PRO A 34 -13.10 2.43 -11.86
N ASP A 35 -13.40 1.64 -10.83
CA ASP A 35 -13.16 1.98 -9.43
C ASP A 35 -11.65 2.14 -9.13
N ASN A 36 -10.82 1.16 -9.51
CA ASN A 36 -9.35 1.25 -9.34
C ASN A 36 -8.78 2.44 -10.12
N TYR A 37 -9.31 2.73 -11.31
CA TYR A 37 -8.89 3.88 -12.09
C TYR A 37 -9.19 5.22 -11.38
N ILE A 38 -10.41 5.39 -10.86
CA ILE A 38 -10.78 6.58 -10.09
C ILE A 38 -9.92 6.70 -8.82
N LYS A 39 -9.65 5.58 -8.13
CA LYS A 39 -8.78 5.54 -6.95
C LYS A 39 -7.35 5.99 -7.27
N MET A 40 -6.78 5.48 -8.35
CA MET A 40 -5.46 5.91 -8.82
C MET A 40 -5.44 7.40 -9.17
N LEU A 41 -6.45 7.90 -9.87
CA LEU A 41 -6.56 9.31 -10.23
C LEU A 41 -6.62 10.21 -8.98
N LEU A 42 -7.40 9.83 -7.98
CA LEU A 42 -7.52 10.58 -6.73
C LEU A 42 -6.22 10.58 -5.92
N ILE A 43 -5.51 9.45 -5.88
CA ILE A 43 -4.17 9.36 -5.28
C ILE A 43 -3.21 10.30 -6.00
N TYR A 44 -3.16 10.24 -7.34
CA TYR A 44 -2.31 11.09 -8.16
C TYR A 44 -2.58 12.58 -7.89
N LEU A 45 -3.85 13.01 -7.94
CA LEU A 45 -4.22 14.41 -7.70
C LEU A 45 -3.81 14.91 -6.31
N ARG A 46 -3.93 14.08 -5.28
CA ARG A 46 -3.48 14.43 -3.93
C ARG A 46 -1.96 14.57 -3.86
N VAL A 47 -1.23 13.65 -4.47
CA VAL A 47 0.23 13.70 -4.55
C VAL A 47 0.71 14.98 -5.24
N GLU A 48 0.15 15.32 -6.40
CA GLU A 48 0.50 16.55 -7.12
C GLU A 48 0.11 17.82 -6.36
N SER A 49 -0.91 17.75 -5.50
CA SER A 49 -1.32 18.85 -4.62
C SER A 49 -0.50 18.96 -3.33
N GLY A 50 0.49 18.08 -3.13
CA GLY A 50 1.27 18.02 -1.89
C GLY A 50 0.45 17.59 -0.66
N LEU A 51 -0.71 16.97 -0.88
CA LEU A 51 -1.60 16.52 0.20
C LEU A 51 -1.23 15.11 0.67
N PRO A 52 -1.33 14.83 1.99
CA PRO A 52 -1.07 13.50 2.53
C PRO A 52 -2.04 12.46 1.96
N VAL A 53 -1.50 11.28 1.62
CA VAL A 53 -2.28 10.13 1.12
C VAL A 53 -2.26 9.02 2.15
N LEU A 54 -3.31 8.96 2.97
CA LEU A 54 -3.52 7.90 3.96
C LEU A 54 -4.72 7.08 3.56
N ILE A 55 -4.54 5.77 3.39
CA ILE A 55 -5.55 4.86 2.86
C ILE A 55 -5.90 3.81 3.91
N MET A 56 -7.13 3.83 4.37
CA MET A 56 -7.66 2.81 5.28
C MET A 56 -8.40 1.74 4.50
N GLY A 57 -8.18 0.47 4.81
CA GLY A 57 -8.96 -0.64 4.25
C GLY A 57 -8.44 -1.97 4.75
N GLU A 58 -9.09 -3.08 4.43
CA GLU A 58 -8.66 -4.39 4.93
C GLU A 58 -7.40 -4.91 4.24
N THR A 59 -6.67 -5.77 4.94
CA THR A 59 -5.60 -6.56 4.31
C THR A 59 -6.16 -7.35 3.14
N GLY A 60 -5.44 -7.37 2.03
CA GLY A 60 -5.88 -8.08 0.83
C GLY A 60 -6.82 -7.29 -0.09
N CYS A 61 -7.28 -6.08 0.27
CA CYS A 61 -8.14 -5.29 -0.61
C CYS A 61 -7.43 -4.62 -1.81
N GLY A 62 -6.15 -4.94 -2.06
CA GLY A 62 -5.41 -4.49 -3.24
C GLY A 62 -4.77 -3.11 -3.16
N LYS A 63 -4.72 -2.45 -1.99
CA LYS A 63 -4.09 -1.12 -1.80
C LYS A 63 -2.65 -1.06 -2.34
N THR A 64 -1.82 -1.97 -1.88
CA THR A 64 -0.40 -2.04 -2.26
C THR A 64 -0.24 -2.27 -3.76
N ALA A 65 -1.02 -3.20 -4.33
CA ALA A 65 -0.98 -3.49 -5.76
C ALA A 65 -1.44 -2.29 -6.62
N LEU A 66 -2.47 -1.56 -6.18
CA LEU A 66 -2.95 -0.35 -6.87
C LEU A 66 -1.86 0.74 -6.89
N ILE A 67 -1.24 1.02 -5.73
CA ILE A 67 -0.21 2.06 -5.63
C ILE A 67 1.03 1.65 -6.43
N GLN A 68 1.42 0.38 -6.35
CA GLN A 68 2.56 -0.15 -7.10
C GLN A 68 2.34 -0.07 -8.60
N PHE A 69 1.13 -0.41 -9.07
CA PHE A 69 0.78 -0.26 -10.48
C PHE A 69 0.82 1.20 -10.94
N LEU A 70 0.23 2.12 -10.16
CA LEU A 70 0.29 3.55 -10.46
C LEU A 70 1.73 4.07 -10.53
N CYS A 71 2.55 3.79 -9.52
CA CYS A 71 3.93 4.26 -9.43
C CYS A 71 4.80 3.70 -10.56
N GLN A 72 4.90 2.36 -10.65
CA GLN A 72 5.91 1.72 -11.49
C GLN A 72 5.48 1.60 -12.95
N LYS A 73 4.17 1.47 -13.23
CA LYS A 73 3.67 1.19 -14.59
C LYS A 73 3.09 2.41 -15.28
N ILE A 74 2.44 3.31 -14.54
CA ILE A 74 1.83 4.51 -15.12
C ILE A 74 2.81 5.69 -15.07
N LEU A 75 3.47 5.90 -13.93
CA LEU A 75 4.33 7.07 -13.70
C LEU A 75 5.82 6.83 -13.98
N ASP A 76 6.23 5.56 -14.13
CA ASP A 76 7.64 5.15 -14.26
C ASP A 76 8.53 5.65 -13.10
N ASP A 77 7.94 5.78 -11.92
CA ASP A 77 8.63 6.14 -10.67
C ASP A 77 9.09 4.90 -9.89
N GLU A 78 10.04 5.09 -8.97
CA GLU A 78 10.53 4.02 -8.10
C GLU A 78 9.71 3.92 -6.81
N MET A 79 9.58 2.72 -6.23
CA MET A 79 8.75 2.48 -5.04
C MET A 79 9.48 1.64 -3.98
N GLU A 80 9.36 2.06 -2.72
CA GLU A 80 9.79 1.33 -1.54
C GLU A 80 8.60 1.08 -0.61
N ILE A 81 8.47 -0.15 -0.11
CA ILE A 81 7.39 -0.53 0.81
C ILE A 81 7.99 -0.79 2.18
N PHE A 82 7.59 0.02 3.17
CA PHE A 82 7.96 -0.19 4.55
C PHE A 82 6.80 -0.78 5.34
N ARG A 83 6.88 -2.08 5.63
CA ARG A 83 5.89 -2.79 6.46
C ARG A 83 6.16 -2.51 7.94
N ILE A 84 5.22 -1.81 8.57
CA ILE A 84 5.29 -1.49 9.99
C ILE A 84 4.60 -2.60 10.78
N HIS A 85 5.17 -2.94 11.93
CA HIS A 85 4.59 -3.88 12.90
C HIS A 85 4.92 -3.44 14.32
N ALA A 86 4.28 -4.06 15.33
CA ALA A 86 4.44 -3.69 16.74
C ALA A 86 5.90 -3.73 17.27
N GLY A 87 6.76 -4.54 16.66
CA GLY A 87 8.19 -4.59 16.98
C GLY A 87 9.07 -3.49 16.35
N VAL A 88 8.54 -2.64 15.47
CA VAL A 88 9.32 -1.58 14.82
C VAL A 88 9.51 -0.42 15.79
N THR A 89 10.77 -0.10 16.09
CA THR A 89 11.13 1.03 16.98
C THR A 89 11.25 2.35 16.22
N SER A 90 11.14 3.48 16.94
CA SER A 90 11.34 4.81 16.34
C SER A 90 12.72 4.94 15.67
N GLU A 91 13.77 4.38 16.28
CA GLU A 91 15.13 4.40 15.74
C GLU A 91 15.22 3.64 14.41
N GLN A 92 14.55 2.49 14.30
CA GLN A 92 14.47 1.76 13.04
C GLN A 92 13.74 2.56 11.95
N ILE A 93 12.66 3.28 12.31
CA ILE A 93 11.95 4.16 11.37
C ILE A 93 12.90 5.26 10.89
N ILE A 94 13.53 5.99 11.81
CA ILE A 94 14.49 7.08 11.49
C ILE A 94 15.58 6.57 10.53
N ASN A 95 16.22 5.45 10.87
CA ASN A 95 17.26 4.86 10.05
C ASN A 95 16.75 4.44 8.65
N MET A 96 15.53 3.93 8.55
CA MET A 96 14.93 3.60 7.25
C MET A 96 14.60 4.85 6.43
N ILE A 97 14.09 5.91 7.04
CA ILE A 97 13.85 7.18 6.32
C ILE A 97 15.16 7.76 5.79
N HIS A 98 16.25 7.73 6.56
CA HIS A 98 17.55 8.16 6.06
C HIS A 98 18.01 7.36 4.83
N LYS A 99 17.80 6.03 4.81
CA LYS A 99 18.08 5.20 3.64
C LYS A 99 17.21 5.57 2.45
N PHE A 100 15.91 5.81 2.67
CA PHE A 100 15.01 6.24 1.60
C PHE A 100 15.38 7.63 1.08
N SER A 101 15.81 8.55 1.93
CA SER A 101 16.32 9.84 1.49
C SER A 101 17.54 9.66 0.59
N GLN A 102 18.49 8.78 0.92
CA GLN A 102 19.62 8.48 0.03
C GLN A 102 19.14 7.92 -1.32
N ARG A 103 18.23 6.94 -1.30
CA ARG A 103 17.64 6.36 -2.50
C ARG A 103 16.91 7.40 -3.36
N ALA A 104 16.24 8.37 -2.74
CA ALA A 104 15.55 9.45 -3.44
C ALA A 104 16.53 10.32 -4.25
N HIS A 105 17.73 10.57 -3.73
CA HIS A 105 18.77 11.28 -4.49
C HIS A 105 19.23 10.47 -5.72
N GLU A 106 19.32 9.14 -5.61
CA GLU A 106 19.65 8.28 -6.75
C GLU A 106 18.54 8.29 -7.82
N CYS A 107 17.28 8.26 -7.41
CA CYS A 107 16.12 8.37 -8.31
C CYS A 107 16.11 9.73 -9.03
N LEU A 108 16.52 10.79 -8.35
CA LEU A 108 16.58 12.13 -8.93
C LEU A 108 17.57 12.21 -10.10
N LEU A 109 18.69 11.48 -10.04
CA LEU A 109 19.65 11.37 -11.15
C LEU A 109 19.04 10.73 -12.41
N GLN A 110 17.97 9.96 -12.25
CA GLN A 110 17.22 9.30 -13.32
C GLN A 110 15.94 10.08 -13.69
N ASN A 111 15.76 11.29 -13.15
CA ASN A 111 14.54 12.09 -13.30
C ASN A 111 13.26 11.34 -12.83
N LYS A 112 13.39 10.57 -11.75
CA LYS A 112 12.30 9.80 -11.13
C LYS A 112 12.04 10.26 -9.69
N ARG A 113 10.81 10.07 -9.22
CA ARG A 113 10.45 10.22 -7.80
C ARG A 113 10.60 8.89 -7.07
N LEU A 114 10.76 8.96 -5.75
CA LEU A 114 10.72 7.80 -4.87
C LEU A 114 9.42 7.79 -4.08
N TRP A 115 8.56 6.81 -4.35
CA TRP A 115 7.34 6.57 -3.59
C TRP A 115 7.66 5.68 -2.39
N VAL A 116 7.43 6.16 -1.18
CA VAL A 116 7.58 5.40 0.05
C VAL A 116 6.20 5.10 0.62
N PHE A 117 5.86 3.81 0.70
CA PHE A 117 4.57 3.34 1.18
C PHE A 117 4.70 2.66 2.54
N PHE A 118 4.13 3.29 3.57
CA PHE A 118 4.06 2.77 4.94
C PHE A 118 2.85 1.85 5.08
N ASP A 119 3.07 0.55 5.01
CA ASP A 119 2.00 -0.43 5.16
C ASP A 119 1.78 -0.76 6.65
N GLU A 120 0.51 -0.94 7.03
CA GLU A 120 0.08 -1.20 8.40
C GLU A 120 0.61 -0.21 9.45
N PHE A 121 0.67 1.08 9.12
CA PHE A 121 1.33 2.08 9.98
C PHE A 121 0.70 2.21 11.37
N ASN A 122 -0.56 1.83 11.54
CA ASN A 122 -1.26 1.91 12.81
C ASN A 122 -0.94 0.74 13.77
N THR A 123 0.11 -0.04 13.51
CA THR A 123 0.54 -1.14 14.37
C THR A 123 1.74 -0.79 15.27
N THR A 124 2.38 0.37 15.07
CA THR A 124 3.50 0.84 15.90
C THR A 124 3.04 1.88 16.94
N PRO A 125 3.62 1.90 18.16
CA PRO A 125 3.42 3.00 19.10
C PRO A 125 4.01 4.33 18.59
N SER A 126 4.89 4.31 17.60
CA SER A 126 5.55 5.48 17.02
C SER A 126 4.70 6.21 15.96
N ILE A 127 3.38 6.18 16.10
CA ILE A 127 2.43 6.77 15.13
C ILE A 127 2.66 8.27 14.90
N GLY A 128 3.10 9.00 15.93
CA GLY A 128 3.43 10.43 15.81
C GLY A 128 4.60 10.70 14.84
N LEU A 129 5.59 9.81 14.79
CA LEU A 129 6.69 9.91 13.84
C LEU A 129 6.21 9.66 12.41
N ILE A 130 5.32 8.67 12.21
CA ILE A 130 4.72 8.42 10.89
C ILE A 130 3.87 9.62 10.45
N LYS A 131 3.13 10.25 11.37
CA LYS A 131 2.40 11.49 11.08
C LYS A 131 3.36 12.58 10.59
N GLU A 132 4.42 12.86 11.33
CA GLU A 132 5.41 13.87 10.97
C GLU A 132 5.92 13.63 9.54
N ILE A 133 6.35 12.40 9.26
CA ILE A 133 6.88 12.01 7.95
C ILE A 133 5.82 12.19 6.85
N THR A 134 4.62 11.61 7.00
CA THR A 134 3.61 11.55 5.93
C THR A 134 2.82 12.84 5.75
N CYS A 135 2.55 13.57 6.83
CA CYS A 135 1.72 14.77 6.79
C CYS A 135 2.54 16.06 6.74
N GLU A 136 3.61 16.15 7.53
CA GLU A 136 4.41 17.37 7.68
C GLU A 136 5.65 17.35 6.77
N ARG A 137 5.98 16.19 6.19
CA ARG A 137 7.16 15.97 5.33
C ARG A 137 8.48 16.33 6.02
N THR A 138 8.55 16.12 7.33
CA THR A 138 9.77 16.29 8.12
C THR A 138 10.15 15.00 8.85
N LEU A 139 11.42 14.92 9.25
CA LEU A 139 11.93 13.92 10.17
C LEU A 139 12.71 14.62 11.27
N LEU A 140 12.20 14.59 12.50
CA LEU A 140 12.77 15.31 13.64
C LEU A 140 12.92 16.82 13.39
N GLY A 141 11.96 17.40 12.65
CA GLY A 141 11.93 18.82 12.27
C GLY A 141 12.69 19.18 11.00
N GLU A 142 13.49 18.26 10.43
CA GLU A 142 14.24 18.51 9.19
C GLU A 142 13.41 18.08 7.95
N PRO A 143 13.35 18.89 6.89
CA PRO A 143 12.56 18.59 5.70
C PRO A 143 13.09 17.37 4.94
N LEU A 144 12.17 16.55 4.44
CA LEU A 144 12.45 15.42 3.57
C LEU A 144 12.62 15.86 2.10
N PRO A 145 13.39 15.11 1.28
CA PRO A 145 13.55 15.42 -0.14
C PRO A 145 12.24 15.63 -0.89
N ASP A 146 12.18 16.65 -1.75
CA ASP A 146 10.96 17.04 -2.48
C ASP A 146 10.47 15.94 -3.43
N ASN A 147 11.38 15.15 -4.00
CA ASN A 147 11.04 14.05 -4.91
C ASN A 147 10.62 12.76 -4.19
N MET A 148 10.49 12.77 -2.85
CA MET A 148 9.87 11.68 -2.11
C MET A 148 8.35 11.85 -2.06
N VAL A 149 7.61 10.84 -2.51
CA VAL A 149 6.15 10.76 -2.35
C VAL A 149 5.86 9.83 -1.19
N LEU A 150 5.17 10.32 -0.16
CA LEU A 150 4.98 9.61 1.11
C LEU A 150 3.51 9.21 1.25
N LEU A 151 3.24 7.91 1.38
CA LEU A 151 1.89 7.36 1.46
C LEU A 151 1.78 6.38 2.63
N GLY A 152 0.64 6.33 3.30
CA GLY A 152 0.38 5.38 4.37
C GLY A 152 -0.84 4.53 4.10
N ALA A 153 -0.81 3.27 4.53
CA ALA A 153 -2.01 2.45 4.67
C ALA A 153 -2.18 1.90 6.08
N CYS A 154 -3.43 1.83 6.51
CA CYS A 154 -3.81 1.29 7.81
C CYS A 154 -5.01 0.36 7.72
N ASN A 155 -5.12 -0.52 8.70
CA ASN A 155 -6.26 -1.41 8.84
C ASN A 155 -7.32 -0.76 9.75
N PRO A 156 -8.62 -0.82 9.41
CA PRO A 156 -9.68 -0.27 10.24
C PRO A 156 -9.76 -0.96 11.60
N GLN A 157 -10.12 -0.23 12.65
CA GLN A 157 -10.30 -0.81 13.98
C GLN A 157 -11.61 -1.61 14.06
N ARG A 158 -11.51 -2.95 14.05
CA ARG A 158 -12.68 -3.82 14.27
C ARG A 158 -12.96 -3.97 15.76
N ARG A 159 -14.07 -3.38 16.23
CA ARG A 159 -14.63 -3.67 17.56
C ARG A 159 -15.26 -5.07 17.55
N LYS A 160 -14.93 -5.91 18.53
CA LYS A 160 -15.71 -7.14 18.78
C LYS A 160 -17.15 -6.71 19.10
N LYS A 161 -18.15 -7.19 18.34
CA LYS A 161 -19.53 -7.21 18.84
C LYS A 161 -19.55 -8.18 20.03
N ASP A 162 -20.15 -7.79 21.14
CA ASP A 162 -20.28 -8.55 22.40
C ASP A 162 -21.16 -9.82 22.29
N ASN A 163 -21.13 -10.52 21.17
CA ASN A 163 -21.93 -11.73 20.94
C ASN A 163 -21.03 -12.94 20.73
N LYS A 164 -20.41 -13.39 21.83
CA LYS A 164 -20.20 -14.80 22.21
C LYS A 164 -19.28 -14.86 23.42
N ILE A 165 -19.85 -15.28 24.54
CA ILE A 165 -19.11 -15.86 25.67
C ILE A 165 -18.33 -17.04 25.09
N PHE A 166 -17.05 -16.84 24.78
CA PHE A 166 -16.15 -17.92 24.39
C PHE A 166 -15.80 -18.68 25.67
N HIS A 167 -16.56 -19.73 25.97
CA HIS A 167 -16.01 -20.87 26.69
C HIS A 167 -14.96 -21.51 25.78
N ASN A 168 -13.69 -21.14 25.96
CA ASN A 168 -12.57 -21.95 25.52
C ASN A 168 -11.56 -22.02 26.67
N HIS A 169 -11.72 -23.07 27.49
CA HIS A 169 -10.60 -23.69 28.17
C HIS A 169 -9.68 -24.25 27.08
N ILE A 170 -8.52 -23.65 26.83
CA ILE A 170 -7.27 -24.27 26.37
C ILE A 170 -6.17 -23.18 26.39
N GLY A 171 -5.17 -23.39 27.24
CA GLY A 171 -3.75 -23.14 26.97
C GLY A 171 -3.24 -21.75 26.56
N ILE A 172 -2.49 -21.14 27.48
CA ILE A 172 -1.30 -20.27 27.28
C ILE A 172 -1.57 -18.75 27.13
N LYS A 173 -1.00 -17.99 28.08
CA LYS A 173 -0.89 -16.51 28.21
C LYS A 173 -2.11 -15.75 28.76
N LYS A 174 -2.42 -15.95 30.06
CA LYS A 174 -3.27 -15.02 30.83
C LYS A 174 -2.57 -13.69 31.15
N ASP A 175 -1.25 -13.69 31.33
CA ASP A 175 -0.55 -12.51 31.90
C ASP A 175 -0.40 -11.34 30.91
N LEU A 176 -0.15 -11.61 29.62
CA LEU A 176 -0.05 -10.54 28.61
C LEU A 176 -1.43 -9.93 28.28
N TYR A 177 -2.48 -10.75 28.34
CA TYR A 177 -3.87 -10.34 28.12
C TYR A 177 -4.38 -9.44 29.25
N GLU A 178 -4.04 -9.74 30.51
CA GLU A 178 -4.39 -8.89 31.66
C GLU A 178 -3.59 -7.58 31.67
N ILE A 179 -2.31 -7.60 31.33
CA ILE A 179 -1.48 -6.37 31.27
C ILE A 179 -1.98 -5.40 30.19
N GLN A 180 -2.44 -5.90 29.03
CA GLN A 180 -3.05 -5.05 27.99
C GLN A 180 -4.43 -4.53 28.39
N ARG A 181 -5.24 -5.33 29.10
CA ARG A 181 -6.52 -4.90 29.69
C ARG A 181 -6.35 -3.82 30.75
N LEU A 182 -5.28 -3.88 31.55
CA LEU A 182 -5.02 -2.93 32.62
C LEU A 182 -4.45 -1.59 32.11
N LYS A 183 -3.79 -1.58 30.94
CA LYS A 183 -3.29 -0.34 30.31
C LYS A 183 -4.34 0.41 29.49
N GLN A 184 -5.43 -0.25 29.08
CA GLN A 184 -6.58 0.41 28.45
C GLN A 184 -7.81 0.28 29.35
N ASN A 185 -8.14 1.34 30.10
CA ASN A 185 -9.33 1.46 30.95
C ASN A 185 -10.68 1.42 30.18
N SER A 186 -10.70 0.88 28.97
CA SER A 186 -11.90 0.62 28.18
C SER A 186 -11.76 -0.79 27.64
N GLY A 187 -12.65 -1.71 28.06
CA GLY A 187 -12.58 -3.15 27.81
C GLY A 187 -12.69 -3.58 26.34
N ILE A 188 -11.84 -3.05 25.46
CA ILE A 188 -11.89 -3.20 24.02
C ILE A 188 -10.98 -4.37 23.63
N SER A 189 -11.58 -5.52 23.35
CA SER A 189 -10.88 -6.65 22.71
C SER A 189 -10.86 -6.40 21.19
N LEU A 190 -9.78 -5.83 20.68
CA LEU A 190 -9.54 -5.70 19.24
C LEU A 190 -9.08 -7.05 18.67
N LEU A 191 -9.51 -7.38 17.44
CA LEU A 191 -9.07 -8.58 16.71
C LEU A 191 -7.57 -8.54 16.34
N TYR A 192 -6.98 -7.34 16.26
CA TYR A 192 -5.57 -7.06 15.99
C TYR A 192 -5.11 -5.86 16.84
N THR A 193 -3.84 -5.83 17.24
CA THR A 193 -3.26 -4.78 18.09
C THR A 193 -3.00 -3.50 17.27
N VAL A 194 -4.05 -2.72 17.01
CA VAL A 194 -3.95 -1.43 16.29
C VAL A 194 -4.02 -0.25 17.25
N VAL A 195 -3.08 0.68 17.09
CA VAL A 195 -3.04 1.98 17.76
C VAL A 195 -4.07 2.91 17.10
N PRO A 196 -4.82 3.73 17.87
CA PRO A 196 -5.74 4.70 17.29
C PRO A 196 -4.99 5.74 16.45
N ILE A 197 -5.56 6.09 15.30
CA ILE A 197 -5.05 7.15 14.43
C ILE A 197 -5.30 8.50 15.14
N PRO A 198 -4.30 9.39 15.22
CA PRO A 198 -4.48 10.74 15.76
C PRO A 198 -5.59 11.52 15.05
N GLU A 199 -6.39 12.31 15.78
CA GLU A 199 -7.52 13.08 15.21
C GLU A 199 -7.09 13.99 14.06
N THR A 200 -5.91 14.62 14.18
CA THR A 200 -5.34 15.48 13.13
C THR A 200 -4.97 14.74 11.84
N MET A 201 -4.92 13.40 11.84
CA MET A 201 -4.68 12.61 10.64
C MET A 201 -5.98 12.19 9.95
N LEU A 202 -7.12 12.21 10.66
CA LEU A 202 -8.38 11.65 10.16
C LEU A 202 -8.88 12.37 8.90
N GLU A 203 -8.60 13.66 8.76
CA GLU A 203 -8.97 14.44 7.57
C GLU A 203 -8.26 13.95 6.28
N TYR A 204 -7.10 13.30 6.43
CA TYR A 204 -6.33 12.75 5.31
C TYR A 204 -6.65 11.29 5.03
N VAL A 205 -7.25 10.57 5.99
CA VAL A 205 -7.58 9.14 5.86
C VAL A 205 -8.78 8.96 4.93
N TRP A 206 -8.55 8.25 3.83
CA TRP A 206 -9.59 7.84 2.91
C TRP A 206 -9.93 6.36 3.10
N ASP A 207 -11.21 6.05 3.25
CA ASP A 207 -11.72 4.68 3.27
C ASP A 207 -11.72 4.08 1.86
N TYR A 208 -10.87 3.08 1.66
CA TYR A 208 -10.73 2.31 0.43
C TYR A 208 -11.83 1.24 0.28
N GLY A 209 -12.56 0.95 1.36
CA GLY A 209 -13.62 -0.04 1.42
C GLY A 209 -13.14 -1.49 1.50
N TYR A 210 -14.00 -2.39 1.04
CA TYR A 210 -13.83 -3.84 1.05
C TYR A 210 -13.88 -4.39 -0.39
N LEU A 211 -13.33 -5.58 -0.61
CA LEU A 211 -13.52 -6.29 -1.88
C LEU A 211 -14.94 -6.85 -1.96
N ASP A 212 -15.60 -6.62 -3.10
CA ASP A 212 -16.84 -7.31 -3.45
C ASP A 212 -16.54 -8.69 -4.05
N ASP A 213 -17.43 -9.66 -3.83
CA ASP A 213 -17.28 -11.05 -4.26
C ASP A 213 -17.03 -11.18 -5.77
N THR A 214 -17.62 -10.30 -6.58
CA THR A 214 -17.44 -10.33 -8.04
C THR A 214 -16.04 -9.90 -8.45
N ILE A 215 -15.50 -8.89 -7.77
CA ILE A 215 -14.15 -8.35 -8.00
C ILE A 215 -13.12 -9.34 -7.47
N GLU A 216 -13.35 -9.93 -6.29
CA GLU A 216 -12.51 -10.97 -5.71
C GLU A 216 -12.37 -12.16 -6.66
N ASN A 217 -13.49 -12.68 -7.20
CA ASN A 217 -13.47 -13.74 -8.19
C ASN A 217 -12.65 -13.38 -9.44
N LYS A 218 -12.73 -12.11 -9.88
CA LYS A 218 -11.92 -11.62 -11.01
C LYS A 218 -10.42 -11.63 -10.67
N TYR A 219 -10.04 -11.19 -9.48
CA TYR A 219 -8.66 -11.25 -9.00
C TYR A 219 -8.14 -12.69 -8.92
N ILE A 220 -8.91 -13.60 -8.33
CA ILE A 220 -8.54 -15.02 -8.21
C ILE A 220 -8.31 -15.62 -9.61
N ARG A 221 -9.21 -15.35 -10.56
CA ARG A 221 -9.05 -15.83 -11.94
C ARG A 221 -7.80 -15.28 -12.62
N THR A 222 -7.51 -13.99 -12.45
CA THR A 222 -6.29 -13.40 -13.00
C THR A 222 -5.04 -14.04 -12.38
N MET A 223 -5.00 -14.23 -11.06
CA MET A 223 -3.89 -14.90 -10.38
C MET A 223 -3.69 -16.34 -10.91
N LEU A 224 -4.77 -17.10 -11.05
CA LEU A 224 -4.72 -18.47 -11.60
C LEU A 224 -4.20 -18.48 -13.03
N TYR A 225 -4.68 -17.57 -13.88
CA TYR A 225 -4.23 -17.45 -15.26
C TYR A 225 -2.73 -17.11 -15.35
N THR A 226 -2.25 -16.18 -14.51
CA THR A 226 -0.82 -15.85 -14.42
C THR A 226 -0.01 -17.07 -13.96
N CYS A 227 -0.51 -17.85 -12.99
CA CYS A 227 0.13 -19.09 -12.55
C CYS A 227 0.17 -20.16 -13.66
N GLU A 228 -0.91 -20.33 -14.43
CA GLU A 228 -0.95 -21.28 -15.56
C GLU A 228 0.05 -20.87 -16.66
N GLN A 229 0.15 -19.58 -17.00
CA GLN A 229 1.16 -19.11 -17.95
C GLN A 229 2.60 -19.26 -17.44
N LEU A 230 2.82 -19.18 -16.12
CA LEU A 230 4.12 -19.49 -15.52
C LEU A 230 4.42 -21.00 -15.60
N LEU A 231 3.40 -21.85 -15.50
CA LEU A 231 3.53 -23.31 -15.65
C LEU A 231 3.74 -23.74 -17.11
N GLU A 232 3.24 -22.99 -18.08
CA GLU A 232 3.49 -23.24 -19.51
C GLU A 232 4.90 -22.78 -19.94
N ASN A 233 5.53 -21.84 -19.21
CA ASN A 233 6.91 -21.38 -19.44
C ASN A 233 7.95 -22.26 -18.71
N ILE A 234 7.96 -23.57 -18.98
CA ILE A 234 8.96 -24.53 -18.46
C ILE A 234 10.32 -24.35 -19.15
N GLU A 235 11.01 -23.25 -18.87
CA GLU A 235 12.47 -23.14 -19.03
C GLU A 235 13.19 -23.04 -17.68
N TRP A 236 12.46 -22.81 -16.57
CA TRP A 236 13.06 -22.54 -15.25
C TRP A 236 13.45 -23.79 -14.46
N PHE A 237 12.95 -24.98 -14.80
CA PHE A 237 13.24 -26.24 -14.08
C PHE A 237 14.38 -27.06 -14.69
N ASN A 238 15.05 -26.55 -15.72
CA ASN A 238 16.26 -27.17 -16.27
C ASN A 238 17.50 -26.42 -15.78
N LEU A 239 17.84 -26.60 -14.50
CA LEU A 239 19.17 -26.33 -13.92
C LEU A 239 19.62 -27.57 -13.15
#